data_AF-A0A1L5KM93-F1
#
_entry.id   AF-A0A1L5KM93-F1
#
_cell.length_a   1.000
_cell.length_b   1.000
_cell.length_c   1.000
_cell.angle_alpha   90.00
_cell.angle_beta   90.00
_cell.angle_gamma   90.00
#
_symmetry.space_group_name_H-M   'P 1'
#
loop_
_entity.id
_entity.type
_entity.pdbx_description
1 polymer ?
#
loop_
_entity_poly.entity_id
_entity_poly.type
_entity_poly.pdbx_seq_one_letter_code
_entity_poly.pdbx_strand_id
1 'polypeptide(L)' 'MSVIETATVPLAQQQADALLNVKDLRVTFSTPDGDVTAVNDLNFS' A
#
# COMPACT_ATOMS: atom_id res chain seq x y z
N MET A 1 -22.69 -21.67 -8.96
CA MET A 1 -22.34 -20.63 -7.96
C MET A 1 -21.02 -20.03 -8.42
N SER A 2 -20.98 -18.71 -8.63
CA SER A 2 -20.00 -17.99 -9.47
C SER A 2 -18.55 -18.22 -9.11
N VAL A 3 -17.75 -18.46 -10.16
CA VAL A 3 -16.32 -18.17 -10.18
C VAL A 3 -16.17 -16.65 -10.10
N ILE A 4 -15.49 -16.14 -9.07
CA ILE A 4 -15.05 -14.75 -9.11
C ILE A 4 -13.85 -14.68 -10.07
N GLU A 5 -14.10 -14.25 -11.30
CA GLU A 5 -13.03 -13.84 -12.21
C GLU A 5 -12.33 -12.63 -11.61
N THR A 6 -11.13 -12.83 -11.07
CA THR A 6 -10.21 -11.73 -10.79
C THR A 6 -9.70 -11.23 -12.14
N ALA A 7 -10.41 -10.26 -12.72
CA ALA A 7 -9.92 -9.53 -13.89
C ALA A 7 -8.63 -8.83 -13.48
N THR A 8 -7.51 -9.29 -14.04
CA THR A 8 -6.20 -8.64 -13.87
C THR A 8 -6.23 -7.34 -14.66
N VAL A 9 -6.54 -6.24 -13.98
CA VAL A 9 -6.46 -4.91 -14.56
C VAL A 9 -4.98 -4.61 -14.84
N PRO A 10 -4.61 -4.12 -16.04
CA PRO A 10 -3.24 -3.74 -16.31
C PRO A 10 -2.76 -2.70 -15.29
N LEU A 11 -1.57 -2.89 -14.72
CA LEU A 11 -0.97 -2.02 -13.69
C LEU A 11 -0.98 -0.53 -14.08
N ALA A 12 -0.85 -0.22 -15.38
CA ALA A 12 -0.91 1.14 -15.90
C ALA A 12 -2.32 1.79 -15.79
N GLN A 13 -3.38 1.00 -15.87
CA GLN A 13 -4.75 1.47 -15.64
C GLN A 13 -5.04 1.63 -14.14
N GLN A 14 -4.53 0.72 -13.29
CA GLN A 14 -4.58 0.89 -11.83
C GLN A 14 -3.90 2.20 -11.38
N GLN A 15 -2.78 2.58 -11.99
CA GLN A 15 -2.09 3.84 -11.70
C GLN A 15 -2.80 5.09 -12.22
N ALA A 16 -3.60 4.98 -13.29
CA ALA A 16 -4.40 6.10 -13.78
C ALA A 16 -5.62 6.39 -12.89
N ASP A 17 -6.19 5.34 -12.29
CA ASP A 17 -7.30 5.43 -11.34
C ASP A 17 -6.85 5.59 -9.87
N ALA A 18 -5.55 5.50 -9.61
CA ALA A 18 -4.95 5.67 -8.31
C ALA A 18 -5.21 7.09 -7.78
N LEU A 19 -6.07 7.20 -6.77
CA LEU A 19 -6.34 8.47 -6.10
C LEU A 19 -5.15 8.97 -5.27
N LEU A 20 -4.24 8.07 -4.91
CA LEU A 20 -3.08 8.38 -4.09
C LEU A 20 -1.86 7.59 -4.55
N ASN A 21 -0.80 8.32 -4.85
CA ASN A 21 0.53 7.74 -5.09
C ASN A 21 1.38 7.99 -3.84
N VAL A 22 1.71 6.93 -3.11
CA VAL A 22 2.49 6.98 -1.89
C VAL A 22 3.84 6.35 -2.12
N LYS A 23 4.89 7.07 -1.73
CA LYS A 23 6.26 6.58 -1.77
C LYS A 23 6.89 6.61 -0.40
N ASP A 24 7.68 5.58 -0.11
CA ASP A 24 8.52 5.46 1.08
C ASP A 24 7.77 5.75 2.39
N LEU A 25 6.53 5.28 2.49
CA LEU A 25 5.72 5.48 3.68
C LEU A 25 6.36 4.73 4.85
N ARG A 26 6.74 5.50 5.86
CA ARG A 26 7.21 5.02 7.15
C ARG A 26 6.26 5.46 8.24
N VAL A 27 5.89 4.53 9.11
CA VAL A 27 5.11 4.81 10.30
C VAL A 27 5.85 4.24 11.50
N THR A 28 6.21 5.13 12.42
CA THR A 28 6.93 4.81 13.64
C THR A 28 6.13 5.32 14.83
N PHE A 29 5.98 4.47 15.84
CA PHE A 29 5.35 4.80 17.10
C PHE A 29 6.42 4.81 18.18
N SER A 30 6.52 5.91 18.93
CA SER A 30 7.36 5.95 20.11
C SER A 30 6.69 5.24 21.26
N THR A 31 7.39 4.26 21.84
CA THR A 31 6.98 3.56 23.05
C THR A 31 8.00 3.84 24.17
N PRO A 32 7.63 3.65 25.45
CA PRO A 32 8.58 3.80 26.55
C PRO A 32 9.83 2.92 26.42
N ASP A 33 9.71 1.78 25.73
CA ASP A 33 10.79 0.82 25.52
C ASP A 33 11.56 1.07 24.21
N GLY A 34 11.19 2.10 23.45
CA GLY A 34 11.83 2.52 22.20
C GLY A 34 10.86 2.75 21.05
N ASP A 35 11.39 3.20 19.93
CA ASP A 35 10.62 3.42 18.71
C ASP A 35 10.33 2.10 18.00
N VAL A 36 9.07 1.87 17.64
CA VAL A 36 8.62 0.70 16.90
C VAL A 36 8.13 1.13 15.53
N THR A 37 8.72 0.57 14.48
CA THR A 37 8.30 0.83 13.09
C THR A 37 7.23 -0.16 12.68
N ALA A 38 6.01 0.32 12.44
CA ALA A 38 4.88 -0.48 11.99
C ALA A 38 4.80 -0.59 10.47
N VAL A 39 5.28 0.43 9.75
CA VAL A 39 5.37 0.44 8.29
C VAL A 39 6.77 0.88 7.91
N ASN A 40 7.43 0.09 7.05
CA ASN A 40 8.80 0.31 6.63
C ASN A 40 8.87 0.49 5.11
N ASP A 41 8.99 1.75 4.67
CA ASP A 41 9.21 2.18 3.28
C ASP A 41 8.22 1.56 2.27
N LEU A 42 6.93 1.61 2.61
CA LEU A 42 5.87 1.09 1.77
C LEU A 42 5.61 2.04 0.58
N ASN A 43 5.60 1.46 -0.61
CA ASN A 43 5.31 2.15 -1.86
C ASN A 43 4.02 1.56 -2.47
N PHE A 44 3.03 2.41 -2.78
CA PHE A 44 1.81 2.00 -3.48
C PHE A 44 1.20 3.12 -4.32
N SER A 45 0.44 2.72 -5.32
CA SER A 45 -0.32 3.58 -6.23
C SER A 45 -1.66 2.94 -6.51
#